data_AF-A0A1G5ING8-F1
#
_entry.id   AF-A0A1G5ING8-F1
#
_cell.length_a   1.000
_cell.length_b   1.000
_cell.length_c   1.000
_cell.angle_alpha   90.00
_cell.angle_beta   90.00
_cell.angle_gamma   90.00
#
_symmetry.space_group_name_H-M   'P 1'
#
loop_
_entity.id
_entity.type
_entity.pdbx_description
1 polymer ?
#
loop_
_entity_poly.entity_id
_entity_poly.type
_entity_poly.pdbx_seq_one_letter_code
_entity_poly.pdbx_strand_id
1 'polypeptide(L)'
;MFKDKMVTPAIPERVYTLCKIVEKEPLSSSEIKEKMEPEYLANGTVYYNDYKNAAEELGLITISDDLISLAVSPKTIKTIENMRAFINSELEKFNNGQFYLVTNAYYEKGSDILKEDKNIANLAPMFAQITGVQVDAVAMRAWRFWAAFLGFGYLQDMFIIPNANVFLKDVILSSGLEKGKMYSTSEFVEAILPMASIVIPDPNNRKFNYGVSNGLRTLQDEGFIKMEHILDQKDMWTLYPLIAYSNDSTITNIKIV
;
A
#
# COMPACT_ATOMS: atom_id res chain seq x y z
N MET A 1 4.76 2.59 13.65
CA MET A 1 5.19 2.10 12.31
C MET A 1 4.62 2.94 11.18
N PHE A 2 3.31 3.14 11.16
CA PHE A 2 2.59 3.96 10.18
C PHE A 2 2.49 5.41 10.63
N LYS A 3 2.39 5.67 11.94
CA LYS A 3 2.45 7.03 12.50
C LYS A 3 3.88 7.56 12.65
N ASP A 4 4.78 6.69 13.12
CA ASP A 4 6.17 7.02 13.44
C ASP A 4 7.18 6.28 12.55
N LYS A 5 8.35 5.95 13.11
CA LYS A 5 9.41 5.17 12.45
C LYS A 5 8.96 3.74 12.14
N MET A 6 9.35 3.24 10.98
CA MET A 6 9.15 1.85 10.57
C MET A 6 10.06 0.89 11.35
N VAL A 7 9.51 -0.25 11.74
CA VAL A 7 10.21 -1.28 12.53
C VAL A 7 10.09 -2.64 11.85
N THR A 8 11.22 -3.32 11.65
CA THR A 8 11.26 -4.60 10.91
C THR A 8 10.35 -5.70 11.48
N PRO A 9 10.20 -5.86 12.81
CA PRO A 9 9.46 -6.99 13.36
C PRO A 9 7.95 -6.95 13.13
N ALA A 10 7.38 -5.79 12.82
CA ALA A 10 5.95 -5.63 12.58
C ALA A 10 5.56 -5.97 11.13
N ILE A 11 5.79 -7.20 10.68
CA ILE A 11 5.40 -7.63 9.33
C ILE A 11 3.89 -7.88 9.21
N PRO A 12 3.30 -7.76 8.00
CA PRO A 12 1.87 -7.94 7.76
C PRO A 12 1.29 -9.25 8.30
N GLU A 13 2.02 -10.35 8.17
CA GLU A 13 1.58 -11.69 8.58
C GLU A 13 1.42 -11.78 10.11
N ARG A 14 2.29 -11.11 10.87
CA ARG A 14 2.19 -11.06 12.33
C ARG A 14 1.00 -10.22 12.77
N VAL A 15 0.78 -9.07 12.11
CA VAL A 15 -0.39 -8.22 12.34
C VAL A 15 -1.68 -8.99 12.05
N TYR A 16 -1.74 -9.68 10.91
CA TYR A 16 -2.88 -10.52 10.54
C TYR A 16 -3.13 -11.64 11.56
N THR A 17 -2.08 -12.36 11.95
CA THR A 17 -2.18 -13.47 12.91
C THR A 17 -2.70 -12.97 14.26
N LEU A 18 -2.21 -11.82 14.75
CA LEU A 18 -2.74 -11.19 15.96
C LEU A 18 -4.25 -10.92 15.82
N CYS A 19 -4.68 -10.32 14.70
CA CYS A 19 -6.10 -10.05 14.47
C CYS A 19 -6.95 -11.33 14.42
N LYS A 20 -6.42 -12.42 13.84
CA LYS A 20 -7.10 -13.73 13.83
C LYS A 20 -7.23 -14.34 15.23
N ILE A 21 -6.27 -14.11 16.12
CA ILE A 21 -6.32 -14.60 17.51
C ILE A 21 -7.47 -13.95 18.28
N VAL A 22 -7.64 -12.63 18.14
CA VAL A 22 -8.69 -11.86 18.84
C VAL A 22 -10.02 -11.77 18.06
N GLU A 23 -10.17 -12.52 16.97
CA GLU A 23 -11.38 -12.52 16.14
C GLU A 23 -12.62 -13.04 16.90
N LYS A 24 -12.42 -14.03 17.78
CA LYS A 24 -13.50 -14.73 18.46
C LYS A 24 -13.88 -14.07 19.79
N GLU A 25 -12.88 -13.63 20.53
CA GLU A 25 -13.06 -13.02 21.84
C GLU A 25 -11.91 -12.06 22.17
N PRO A 26 -12.16 -11.03 22.99
CA PRO A 26 -11.09 -10.22 23.57
C PRO A 26 -10.15 -11.07 24.43
N LEU A 27 -8.85 -10.81 24.33
CA LEU A 27 -7.82 -11.50 25.12
C LEU A 27 -6.87 -10.50 25.76
N SER A 28 -6.28 -10.86 26.89
CA SER A 28 -5.26 -10.00 27.52
C SER A 28 -3.98 -9.93 26.69
N SER A 29 -3.21 -8.86 26.90
CA SER A 29 -1.95 -8.69 26.18
C SER A 29 -0.93 -9.82 26.47
N SER A 30 -0.97 -10.44 27.64
CA SER A 30 -0.08 -11.56 27.99
C SER A 30 -0.47 -12.85 27.26
N GLU A 31 -1.77 -13.16 27.19
CA GLU A 31 -2.28 -14.35 26.49
C GLU A 31 -1.96 -14.31 24.98
N ILE A 32 -2.12 -13.14 24.36
CA ILE A 32 -1.80 -12.99 22.94
C ILE A 32 -0.30 -13.13 22.71
N LYS A 33 0.52 -12.53 23.59
CA LYS A 33 1.98 -12.66 23.52
C LYS A 33 2.41 -14.13 23.60
N GLU A 34 1.88 -14.90 24.55
CA GLU A 34 2.21 -16.32 24.70
C GLU A 34 1.79 -17.15 23.47
N LYS A 35 0.65 -16.83 22.86
CA LYS A 35 0.19 -17.48 21.61
C LYS A 35 1.07 -17.12 20.40
N MET A 36 1.55 -15.89 20.31
CA MET A 36 2.34 -15.39 19.19
C MET A 36 3.83 -15.75 19.30
N GLU A 37 4.37 -15.73 20.52
CA GLU A 37 5.79 -15.91 20.85
C GLU A 37 5.94 -16.92 22.01
N PRO A 38 5.59 -18.21 21.80
CA PRO A 38 5.57 -19.17 22.89
C PRO A 38 6.97 -19.47 23.43
N GLU A 39 7.10 -19.53 24.76
CA GLU A 39 8.38 -19.63 25.46
C GLU A 39 9.19 -20.87 25.08
N TYR A 40 8.52 -21.99 24.77
CA TYR A 40 9.18 -23.25 24.41
C TYR A 40 9.96 -23.18 23.08
N LEU A 41 9.72 -22.17 22.24
CA LEU A 41 10.52 -21.94 21.04
C LEU A 41 11.87 -21.27 21.36
N ALA A 42 12.12 -20.89 22.62
CA ALA A 42 13.36 -20.26 23.10
C ALA A 42 13.81 -19.05 22.26
N ASN A 43 12.88 -18.37 21.61
CA ASN A 43 13.19 -17.38 20.58
C ASN A 43 13.67 -16.04 21.13
N GLY A 44 13.64 -15.80 22.45
CA GLY A 44 14.26 -14.64 23.14
C GLY A 44 13.93 -13.25 22.56
N THR A 45 12.94 -13.15 21.68
CA THR A 45 12.71 -12.00 20.82
C THR A 45 11.59 -11.16 21.40
N VAL A 46 11.77 -9.85 21.40
CA VAL A 46 10.84 -8.88 21.99
C VAL A 46 10.16 -8.12 20.85
N TYR A 47 9.41 -8.83 20.02
CA TYR A 47 8.77 -8.25 18.83
C TYR A 47 7.28 -7.99 19.03
N TYR A 48 6.68 -8.58 20.06
CA TYR A 48 5.26 -8.49 20.35
C TYR A 48 4.70 -7.07 20.34
N ASN A 49 5.38 -6.14 20.99
CA ASN A 49 4.91 -4.76 21.04
C ASN A 49 4.92 -4.08 19.66
N ASP A 50 5.84 -4.44 18.76
CA ASP A 50 5.94 -3.80 17.45
C ASP A 50 4.73 -4.11 16.57
N TYR A 51 4.34 -5.38 16.43
CA TYR A 51 3.16 -5.73 15.61
C TYR A 51 1.84 -5.45 16.33
N LYS A 52 1.80 -5.49 17.66
CA LYS A 52 0.63 -5.02 18.43
C LYS A 52 0.37 -3.54 18.17
N ASN A 53 1.39 -2.70 18.33
CA ASN A 53 1.28 -1.27 18.10
C ASN A 53 0.93 -0.96 16.63
N ALA A 54 1.50 -1.71 15.67
CA ALA A 54 1.12 -1.57 14.27
C ALA A 54 -0.36 -1.92 14.01
N ALA A 55 -0.87 -3.00 14.61
CA ALA A 55 -2.28 -3.38 14.50
C ALA A 55 -3.23 -2.32 15.08
N GLU A 56 -2.86 -1.73 16.22
CA GLU A 56 -3.61 -0.64 16.85
C GLU A 56 -3.52 0.66 16.03
N GLU A 57 -2.33 1.02 15.55
CA GLU A 57 -2.14 2.18 14.68
C GLU A 57 -3.03 2.11 13.43
N LEU A 58 -3.11 0.93 12.81
CA LEU A 58 -3.94 0.66 11.64
C LEU A 58 -5.45 0.55 11.95
N GLY A 59 -5.85 0.67 13.21
CA GLY A 59 -7.25 0.57 13.62
C GLY A 59 -7.84 -0.84 13.47
N LEU A 60 -7.00 -1.88 13.39
CA LEU A 60 -7.45 -3.27 13.28
C LEU A 60 -7.89 -3.83 14.63
N ILE A 61 -7.24 -3.37 15.70
CA ILE A 61 -7.54 -3.73 17.09
C ILE A 61 -7.76 -2.47 17.94
N THR A 62 -8.38 -2.67 19.10
CA THR A 62 -8.47 -1.68 20.16
C THR A 62 -8.05 -2.31 21.48
N ILE A 63 -7.47 -1.50 22.36
CA ILE A 63 -6.97 -1.91 23.67
C ILE A 63 -7.76 -1.14 24.74
N SER A 64 -8.43 -1.87 25.64
CA SER A 64 -9.17 -1.31 26.78
C SER A 64 -8.93 -2.18 28.00
N ASP A 65 -8.50 -1.58 29.11
CA ASP A 65 -8.23 -2.28 30.38
C ASP A 65 -7.39 -3.57 30.21
N ASP A 66 -6.33 -3.49 29.40
CA ASP A 66 -5.42 -4.59 29.01
C ASP A 66 -6.04 -5.70 28.12
N LEU A 67 -7.33 -5.60 27.81
CA LEU A 67 -7.99 -6.47 26.84
C LEU A 67 -7.83 -5.91 25.42
N ILE A 68 -7.35 -6.76 24.53
CA ILE A 68 -7.23 -6.47 23.10
C ILE A 68 -8.39 -7.16 22.39
N SER A 69 -9.11 -6.38 21.58
CA SER A 69 -10.23 -6.86 20.79
C SER A 69 -10.15 -6.36 19.35
N LEU A 70 -10.84 -7.05 18.45
CA LEU A 70 -10.95 -6.61 17.06
C LEU A 70 -11.75 -5.30 16.97
N ALA A 71 -11.17 -4.27 16.34
CA ALA A 71 -11.83 -2.98 16.12
C ALA A 71 -12.56 -2.90 14.77
N VAL A 72 -12.39 -3.92 13.93
CA VAL A 72 -13.00 -4.05 12.61
C VAL A 72 -14.01 -5.20 12.55
N SER A 73 -14.81 -5.26 11.49
CA SER A 73 -15.67 -6.43 11.25
C SER A 73 -14.81 -7.68 11.00
N PRO A 74 -15.23 -8.89 11.45
CA PRO A 74 -14.54 -10.13 11.10
C PRO A 74 -14.39 -10.36 9.58
N LYS A 75 -15.27 -9.75 8.76
CA LYS A 75 -15.15 -9.77 7.29
C LYS A 75 -13.86 -9.11 6.81
N THR A 76 -13.38 -8.07 7.50
CA THR A 76 -12.15 -7.35 7.19
C THR A 76 -10.92 -8.22 7.34
N ILE A 77 -10.95 -9.19 8.26
CA ILE A 77 -9.83 -10.12 8.52
C ILE A 77 -10.16 -11.55 8.09
N LYS A 78 -11.12 -11.73 7.18
CA LYS A 78 -11.50 -13.05 6.67
C LYS A 78 -10.34 -13.70 5.93
N THR A 79 -9.64 -12.92 5.11
CA THR A 79 -8.38 -13.29 4.47
C THR A 79 -7.37 -12.16 4.65
N ILE A 80 -6.10 -12.44 4.39
CA ILE A 80 -5.05 -11.42 4.48
C ILE A 80 -5.23 -10.33 3.41
N GLU A 81 -5.82 -10.67 2.26
CA GLU A 81 -6.18 -9.73 1.20
C GLU A 81 -7.33 -8.81 1.62
N ASN A 82 -8.33 -9.31 2.37
CA ASN A 82 -9.36 -8.44 2.94
C ASN A 82 -8.76 -7.42 3.91
N MET A 83 -7.78 -7.84 4.72
CA MET A 83 -7.07 -6.95 5.64
C MET A 83 -6.25 -5.92 4.85
N ARG A 84 -5.55 -6.34 3.80
CA ARG A 84 -4.80 -5.45 2.90
C ARG A 84 -5.69 -4.37 2.30
N ALA A 85 -6.84 -4.75 1.75
CA ALA A 85 -7.76 -3.82 1.11
C ALA A 85 -8.28 -2.76 2.10
N PHE A 86 -8.58 -3.18 3.34
CA PHE A 86 -8.93 -2.25 4.40
C PHE A 86 -7.78 -1.30 4.74
N ILE A 87 -6.57 -1.81 4.95
CA ILE A 87 -5.40 -0.96 5.25
C ILE A 87 -5.18 0.05 4.12
N ASN A 88 -5.23 -0.38 2.86
CA ASN A 88 -5.09 0.49 1.69
C ASN A 88 -6.13 1.62 1.66
N SER A 89 -7.37 1.37 2.10
CA SER A 89 -8.40 2.42 2.21
C SER A 89 -8.16 3.43 3.34
N GLU A 90 -7.24 3.13 4.25
CA GLU A 90 -6.98 3.89 5.46
C GLU A 90 -5.62 4.61 5.45
N LEU A 91 -4.74 4.31 4.49
CA LEU A 91 -3.35 4.81 4.45
C LEU A 91 -3.24 6.33 4.47
N GLU A 92 -4.20 7.04 3.88
CA GLU A 92 -4.24 8.50 3.85
C GLU A 92 -4.33 9.14 5.25
N LYS A 93 -4.82 8.40 6.25
CA LYS A 93 -4.82 8.84 7.66
C LYS A 93 -3.42 8.95 8.25
N PHE A 94 -2.42 8.37 7.58
CA PHE A 94 -1.02 8.32 8.00
C PHE A 94 -0.09 9.10 7.07
N ASN A 95 -0.61 10.11 6.37
CA ASN A 95 0.14 10.87 5.36
C ASN A 95 1.41 11.58 5.87
N ASN A 96 1.53 11.82 7.17
CA ASN A 96 2.73 12.37 7.81
C ASN A 96 3.74 11.30 8.29
N GLY A 97 3.37 10.03 8.18
CA GLY A 97 4.17 8.91 8.67
C GLY A 97 5.32 8.54 7.75
N GLN A 98 6.38 7.94 8.31
CA GLN A 98 7.59 7.58 7.56
C GLN A 98 7.28 6.61 6.40
N PHE A 99 6.39 5.63 6.60
CA PHE A 99 5.99 4.70 5.54
C PHE A 99 5.36 5.44 4.35
N TYR A 100 4.43 6.35 4.63
CA TYR A 100 3.70 7.08 3.61
C TYR A 100 4.64 7.99 2.81
N LEU A 101 5.44 8.81 3.51
CA LEU A 101 6.36 9.76 2.89
C LEU A 101 7.41 9.04 2.02
N VAL A 102 7.96 7.92 2.50
CA VAL A 102 8.92 7.13 1.72
C VAL A 102 8.25 6.51 0.49
N THR A 103 7.04 5.96 0.62
CA THR A 103 6.30 5.37 -0.52
C THR A 103 5.96 6.42 -1.57
N ASN A 104 5.53 7.60 -1.13
CA ASN A 104 5.23 8.71 -2.01
C ASN A 104 6.47 9.17 -2.78
N ALA A 105 7.58 9.43 -2.08
CA ALA A 105 8.87 9.76 -2.70
C ALA A 105 9.36 8.66 -3.65
N TYR A 106 9.12 7.38 -3.32
CA TYR A 106 9.48 6.24 -4.16
C TYR A 106 8.76 6.29 -5.52
N TYR A 107 7.47 6.62 -5.51
CA TYR A 107 6.64 6.75 -6.71
C TYR A 107 6.93 8.04 -7.49
N GLU A 108 7.29 9.13 -6.81
CA GLU A 108 7.71 10.39 -7.46
C GLU A 108 8.99 10.23 -8.27
N LYS A 109 9.94 9.38 -7.84
CA LYS A 109 11.12 9.05 -8.67
C LYS A 109 10.74 8.37 -9.99
N GLY A 110 9.53 7.82 -10.11
CA GLY A 110 9.04 7.19 -11.32
C GLY A 110 9.97 6.08 -11.83
N SER A 111 10.41 6.17 -13.08
CA SER A 111 11.32 5.19 -13.68
C SER A 111 12.76 5.32 -13.21
N ASP A 112 13.17 6.48 -12.67
CA ASP A 112 14.57 6.72 -12.32
C ASP A 112 15.02 5.86 -11.14
N ILE A 113 14.08 5.41 -10.30
CA ILE A 113 14.36 4.42 -9.24
C ILE A 113 14.98 3.13 -9.79
N LEU A 114 14.72 2.78 -11.06
CA LEU A 114 15.29 1.60 -11.70
C LEU A 114 16.80 1.76 -12.01
N LYS A 115 17.34 2.97 -11.96
CA LYS A 115 18.77 3.25 -12.15
C LYS A 115 19.55 3.27 -10.83
N GLU A 116 18.84 3.30 -9.70
CA GLU A 116 19.41 3.34 -8.36
C GLU A 116 19.85 1.96 -7.86
N ASP A 117 20.48 1.93 -6.69
CA ASP A 117 20.91 0.71 -6.00
C ASP A 117 19.75 -0.29 -5.84
N LYS A 118 20.03 -1.56 -6.12
CA LYS A 118 19.06 -2.68 -6.04
C LYS A 118 18.86 -3.21 -4.62
N ASN A 119 19.54 -2.66 -3.65
CA ASN A 119 19.28 -2.89 -2.25
C ASN A 119 18.60 -1.66 -1.66
N ILE A 120 17.30 -1.77 -1.37
CA ILE A 120 16.49 -0.69 -0.81
C ILE A 120 17.08 -0.10 0.48
N ALA A 121 17.85 -0.88 1.24
CA ALA A 121 18.53 -0.43 2.45
C ALA A 121 19.58 0.65 2.18
N ASN A 122 20.24 0.59 1.01
CA ASN A 122 21.26 1.56 0.60
C ASN A 122 20.63 2.88 0.13
N LEU A 123 19.32 2.90 -0.17
CA LEU A 123 18.60 4.09 -0.60
C LEU A 123 18.13 4.97 0.58
N ALA A 124 18.36 4.55 1.83
CA ALA A 124 17.93 5.28 3.02
C ALA A 124 18.40 6.75 3.06
N PRO A 125 19.67 7.09 2.77
CA PRO A 125 20.12 8.49 2.76
C PRO A 125 19.39 9.35 1.71
N MET A 126 19.11 8.77 0.55
CA MET A 126 18.39 9.46 -0.53
C MET A 126 16.96 9.77 -0.10
N PHE A 127 16.25 8.80 0.47
CA PHE A 127 14.89 9.02 0.94
C PHE A 127 14.83 9.94 2.15
N ALA A 128 15.82 9.90 3.05
CA ALA A 128 15.93 10.87 4.14
C ALA A 128 16.06 12.31 3.60
N GLN A 129 16.83 12.51 2.53
CA GLN A 129 16.99 13.81 1.88
C GLN A 129 15.70 14.29 1.20
N ILE A 130 15.01 13.40 0.46
CA ILE A 130 13.78 13.75 -0.28
C ILE A 130 12.64 14.06 0.69
N THR A 131 12.47 13.24 1.72
CA THR A 131 11.32 13.33 2.64
C THR A 131 11.54 14.29 3.81
N GLY A 132 12.79 14.67 4.09
CA GLY A 132 13.13 15.50 5.26
C GLY A 132 13.00 14.77 6.60
N VAL A 133 12.64 13.48 6.62
CA VAL A 133 12.57 12.66 7.84
C VAL A 133 13.77 11.73 7.94
N GLN A 134 14.15 11.35 9.17
CA GLN A 134 15.25 10.41 9.37
C GLN A 134 14.84 9.03 8.84
N VAL A 135 15.54 8.52 7.82
CA VAL A 135 15.36 7.18 7.26
C VAL A 135 16.67 6.41 7.38
N ASP A 136 16.63 5.20 7.93
CA ASP A 136 17.80 4.33 8.03
C ASP A 136 17.59 3.00 7.29
N ALA A 137 18.67 2.22 7.17
CA ALA A 137 18.67 0.94 6.48
C ALA A 137 17.67 -0.07 7.06
N VAL A 138 17.40 -0.02 8.36
CA VAL A 138 16.45 -0.92 9.05
C VAL A 138 15.03 -0.52 8.67
N ALA A 139 14.71 0.76 8.68
CA ALA A 139 13.43 1.30 8.24
C ALA A 139 13.12 0.94 6.78
N MET A 140 14.09 1.07 5.87
CA MET A 140 13.89 0.68 4.46
C MET A 140 13.69 -0.83 4.28
N ARG A 141 14.36 -1.66 5.10
CA ARG A 141 14.10 -3.11 5.12
C ARG A 141 12.72 -3.46 5.66
N ALA A 142 12.22 -2.70 6.64
CA ALA A 142 10.86 -2.86 7.14
C ALA A 142 9.84 -2.40 6.09
N TRP A 143 10.08 -1.25 5.47
CA TRP A 143 9.27 -0.66 4.41
C TRP A 143 8.97 -1.66 3.30
N ARG A 144 9.99 -2.39 2.80
CA ARG A 144 9.82 -3.29 1.65
C ARG A 144 8.78 -4.39 1.86
N PHE A 145 8.63 -4.88 3.10
CA PHE A 145 7.64 -5.92 3.42
C PHE A 145 6.23 -5.38 3.28
N TRP A 146 5.99 -4.18 3.82
CA TRP A 146 4.71 -3.49 3.71
C TRP A 146 4.46 -2.99 2.30
N ALA A 147 5.47 -2.46 1.61
CA ALA A 147 5.35 -2.00 0.23
C ALA A 147 4.90 -3.14 -0.70
N ALA A 148 5.54 -4.30 -0.57
CA ALA A 148 5.17 -5.49 -1.33
C ALA A 148 3.77 -6.00 -0.95
N PHE A 149 3.48 -6.10 0.35
CA PHE A 149 2.18 -6.58 0.84
C PHE A 149 1.04 -5.68 0.39
N LEU A 150 1.15 -4.36 0.56
CA LEU A 150 0.11 -3.37 0.23
C LEU A 150 -0.05 -3.16 -1.28
N GLY A 151 0.84 -3.72 -2.10
CA GLY A 151 0.66 -3.73 -3.55
C GLY A 151 1.28 -2.54 -4.27
N PHE A 152 2.36 -1.97 -3.70
CA PHE A 152 3.13 -0.87 -4.30
C PHE A 152 4.21 -1.33 -5.28
N GLY A 153 4.32 -2.64 -5.49
CA GLY A 153 5.24 -3.21 -6.47
C GLY A 153 5.60 -4.64 -6.17
N TYR A 154 6.44 -5.20 -7.04
CA TYR A 154 6.92 -6.56 -6.92
C TYR A 154 8.28 -6.58 -6.24
N LEU A 155 8.38 -7.33 -5.13
CA LEU A 155 9.66 -7.56 -4.48
C LEU A 155 10.52 -8.50 -5.33
N GLN A 156 11.65 -7.99 -5.80
CA GLN A 156 12.72 -8.76 -6.41
C GLN A 156 13.96 -8.65 -5.52
N ASP A 157 14.25 -9.71 -4.77
CA ASP A 157 15.28 -9.77 -3.73
C ASP A 157 15.12 -8.65 -2.69
N MET A 158 15.92 -7.59 -2.80
CA MET A 158 15.95 -6.43 -1.90
C MET A 158 15.43 -5.14 -2.56
N PHE A 159 14.83 -5.24 -3.75
CA PHE A 159 14.31 -4.11 -4.52
C PHE A 159 12.80 -4.27 -4.78
N ILE A 160 12.07 -3.16 -4.89
CA ILE A 160 10.66 -3.15 -5.28
C ILE A 160 10.57 -2.65 -6.72
N ILE A 161 10.06 -3.44 -7.66
CA ILE A 161 9.75 -2.93 -9.00
C ILE A 161 8.40 -2.22 -8.93
N PRO A 162 8.31 -0.89 -9.21
CA PRO A 162 7.05 -0.16 -9.09
C PRO A 162 5.97 -0.70 -10.03
N ASN A 163 4.88 -1.16 -9.43
CA ASN A 163 3.64 -1.53 -10.11
C ASN A 163 2.52 -1.48 -9.07
N ALA A 164 1.59 -0.54 -9.22
CA ALA A 164 0.54 -0.30 -8.25
C ALA A 164 -0.72 -1.16 -8.47
N ASN A 165 -0.70 -2.22 -9.29
CA ASN A 165 -1.92 -2.93 -9.70
C ASN A 165 -2.75 -3.42 -8.49
N VAL A 166 -2.10 -4.05 -7.51
CA VAL A 166 -2.76 -4.59 -6.32
C VAL A 166 -3.35 -3.46 -5.48
N PHE A 167 -2.56 -2.41 -5.22
CA PHE A 167 -3.03 -1.23 -4.48
C PHE A 167 -4.22 -0.56 -5.20
N LEU A 168 -4.09 -0.30 -6.51
CA LEU A 168 -5.13 0.31 -7.34
C LEU A 168 -6.40 -0.53 -7.33
N LYS A 169 -6.30 -1.86 -7.43
CA LYS A 169 -7.45 -2.76 -7.36
C LYS A 169 -8.19 -2.63 -6.04
N ASP A 170 -7.47 -2.60 -4.92
CA ASP A 170 -8.04 -2.47 -3.58
C ASP A 170 -8.76 -1.12 -3.41
N VAL A 171 -8.16 -0.01 -3.85
CA VAL A 171 -8.80 1.32 -3.75
C VAL A 171 -9.97 1.48 -4.73
N ILE A 172 -9.88 0.91 -5.93
CA ILE A 172 -10.98 0.90 -6.91
C ILE A 172 -12.19 0.18 -6.31
N LEU A 173 -12.00 -1.00 -5.71
CA LEU A 173 -13.08 -1.75 -5.06
C LEU A 173 -13.68 -1.01 -3.86
N SER A 174 -12.92 -0.14 -3.22
CA SER A 174 -13.35 0.67 -2.07
C SER A 174 -13.96 2.02 -2.47
N SER A 175 -13.82 2.44 -3.74
CA SER A 175 -14.20 3.78 -4.21
C SER A 175 -15.69 3.96 -4.57
N GLY A 176 -16.46 2.87 -4.58
CA GLY A 176 -17.86 2.90 -4.99
C GLY A 176 -18.09 3.04 -6.51
N LEU A 177 -17.03 2.95 -7.32
CA LEU A 177 -17.16 2.88 -8.79
C LEU A 177 -17.96 1.64 -9.22
N GLU A 178 -18.87 1.83 -10.16
CA GLU A 178 -19.80 0.81 -10.64
C GLU A 178 -19.18 0.00 -11.78
N LYS A 179 -19.31 -1.32 -11.70
CA LYS A 179 -18.90 -2.23 -12.78
C LYS A 179 -19.71 -1.97 -14.05
N GLY A 180 -19.05 -1.96 -15.19
CA GLY A 180 -19.66 -1.76 -16.51
C GLY A 180 -19.92 -0.29 -16.88
N LYS A 181 -19.87 0.63 -15.92
CA LYS A 181 -19.99 2.07 -16.18
C LYS A 181 -18.67 2.63 -16.72
N MET A 182 -18.78 3.46 -17.75
CA MET A 182 -17.65 4.18 -18.33
C MET A 182 -17.51 5.52 -17.62
N TYR A 183 -16.31 5.80 -17.12
CA TYR A 183 -15.95 7.05 -16.47
C TYR A 183 -14.96 7.80 -17.37
N SER A 184 -14.99 9.13 -17.35
CA SER A 184 -13.82 9.91 -17.76
C SER A 184 -12.65 9.60 -16.83
N THR A 185 -11.41 9.77 -17.29
CA THR A 185 -10.26 9.51 -16.43
C THR A 185 -10.23 10.44 -15.23
N SER A 186 -10.68 11.70 -15.36
CA SER A 186 -10.81 12.63 -14.23
C SER A 186 -11.84 12.14 -13.20
N GLU A 187 -13.04 11.71 -13.61
CA GLU A 187 -14.04 11.15 -12.68
C GLU A 187 -13.52 9.90 -11.96
N PHE A 188 -12.81 9.04 -12.70
CA PHE A 188 -12.18 7.85 -12.11
C PHE A 188 -11.14 8.24 -11.05
N VAL A 189 -10.25 9.20 -11.36
CA VAL A 189 -9.23 9.66 -10.43
C VAL A 189 -9.87 10.32 -9.21
N GLU A 190 -10.84 11.21 -9.40
CA GLU A 190 -11.58 11.86 -8.30
C GLU A 190 -12.20 10.84 -7.34
N ALA A 191 -12.72 9.71 -7.85
CA ALA A 191 -13.31 8.66 -7.02
C ALA A 191 -12.28 7.90 -6.17
N ILE A 192 -11.07 7.64 -6.69
CA ILE A 192 -10.04 6.88 -5.96
C ILE A 192 -9.08 7.76 -5.16
N LEU A 193 -8.96 9.05 -5.50
CA LEU A 193 -8.00 9.98 -4.92
C LEU A 193 -8.06 10.05 -3.38
N PRO A 194 -9.24 10.01 -2.72
CA PRO A 194 -9.32 9.99 -1.26
C PRO A 194 -8.60 8.83 -0.57
N MET A 195 -8.16 7.81 -1.32
CA MET A 195 -7.37 6.68 -0.83
C MET A 195 -6.05 6.48 -1.59
N ALA A 196 -5.80 7.26 -2.65
CA ALA A 196 -4.72 6.98 -3.61
C ALA A 196 -3.69 8.12 -3.72
N SER A 197 -3.79 9.18 -2.92
CA SER A 197 -2.84 10.30 -2.93
C SER A 197 -1.41 9.87 -2.60
N ILE A 198 -1.22 8.76 -1.88
CA ILE A 198 0.10 8.18 -1.63
C ILE A 198 0.89 7.89 -2.91
N VAL A 199 0.20 7.52 -4.01
CA VAL A 199 0.82 7.27 -5.33
C VAL A 199 0.38 8.24 -6.42
N ILE A 200 -0.64 9.07 -6.18
CA ILE A 200 -1.11 10.14 -7.09
C ILE A 200 -1.23 11.46 -6.28
N PRO A 201 -0.10 12.05 -5.82
CA PRO A 201 -0.15 13.22 -4.95
C PRO A 201 -0.62 14.50 -5.66
N ASP A 202 -0.31 14.64 -6.95
CA ASP A 202 -0.71 15.80 -7.76
C ASP A 202 -1.43 15.37 -9.05
N PRO A 203 -2.77 15.26 -9.03
CA PRO A 203 -3.55 14.89 -10.21
C PRO A 203 -3.63 16.04 -11.25
N ASN A 204 -3.26 17.28 -10.92
CA ASN A 204 -3.50 18.44 -11.78
C ASN A 204 -2.73 18.37 -13.10
N ASN A 205 -1.58 17.72 -13.10
CA ASN A 205 -0.76 17.53 -14.31
C ASN A 205 -1.32 16.47 -15.27
N ARG A 206 -2.40 15.76 -14.88
CA ARG A 206 -3.07 14.70 -15.65
C ARG A 206 -2.09 13.66 -16.20
N LYS A 207 -1.07 13.35 -15.41
CA LYS A 207 0.02 12.44 -15.76
C LYS A 207 0.19 11.41 -14.65
N PHE A 208 0.09 10.14 -15.01
CA PHE A 208 0.41 9.06 -14.10
C PHE A 208 1.91 8.80 -14.09
N ASN A 209 2.48 8.63 -12.90
CA ASN A 209 3.87 8.20 -12.78
C ASN A 209 4.05 6.76 -13.30
N TYR A 210 5.31 6.32 -13.33
CA TYR A 210 5.69 4.99 -13.81
C TYR A 210 4.94 3.84 -13.11
N GLY A 211 4.91 3.83 -11.77
CA GLY A 211 4.31 2.74 -11.00
C GLY A 211 2.79 2.66 -11.14
N VAL A 212 2.10 3.81 -11.17
CA VAL A 212 0.64 3.88 -11.41
C VAL A 212 0.31 3.48 -12.83
N SER A 213 1.08 3.94 -13.82
CA SER A 213 0.88 3.58 -15.22
C SER A 213 1.03 2.08 -15.46
N ASN A 214 2.04 1.45 -14.84
CA ASN A 214 2.20 0.00 -14.87
C ASN A 214 1.03 -0.71 -14.19
N GLY A 215 0.59 -0.19 -13.03
CA GLY A 215 -0.56 -0.72 -12.31
C GLY A 215 -1.83 -0.75 -13.16
N LEU A 216 -2.16 0.36 -13.81
CA LEU A 216 -3.33 0.46 -14.69
C LEU A 216 -3.22 -0.48 -15.89
N ARG A 217 -2.05 -0.58 -16.52
CA ARG A 217 -1.83 -1.52 -17.64
C ARG A 217 -1.99 -2.97 -17.19
N THR A 218 -1.41 -3.35 -16.06
CA THR A 218 -1.57 -4.70 -15.52
C THR A 218 -3.03 -5.02 -15.19
N LEU A 219 -3.78 -4.07 -14.62
CA LEU A 219 -5.22 -4.26 -14.39
C LEU A 219 -6.02 -4.38 -15.69
N GLN A 220 -5.59 -3.72 -16.77
CA GLN A 220 -6.17 -3.91 -18.09
C GLN A 220 -5.85 -5.29 -18.67
N ASP A 221 -4.60 -5.73 -18.57
CA ASP A 221 -4.15 -7.05 -19.05
C ASP A 221 -4.86 -8.19 -18.29
N GLU A 222 -5.12 -7.99 -16.99
CA GLU A 222 -5.93 -8.89 -16.15
C GLU A 222 -7.44 -8.86 -16.50
N GLY A 223 -7.88 -7.93 -17.34
CA GLY A 223 -9.29 -7.73 -17.66
C GLY A 223 -10.12 -7.19 -16.49
N PHE A 224 -9.50 -6.53 -15.52
CA PHE A 224 -10.18 -5.90 -14.39
C PHE A 224 -10.69 -4.49 -14.74
N ILE A 225 -9.93 -3.76 -15.56
CA ILE A 225 -10.37 -2.49 -16.16
C ILE A 225 -10.22 -2.54 -17.68
N LYS A 226 -10.82 -1.56 -18.34
CA LYS A 226 -10.57 -1.23 -19.74
C LYS A 226 -10.30 0.26 -19.83
N MET A 227 -9.11 0.63 -20.29
CA MET A 227 -8.77 2.01 -20.63
C MET A 227 -9.01 2.23 -22.12
N GLU A 228 -9.54 3.40 -22.47
CA GLU A 228 -9.81 3.77 -23.85
C GLU A 228 -9.31 5.19 -24.14
N HIS A 229 -8.91 5.41 -25.39
CA HIS A 229 -8.66 6.73 -25.95
C HIS A 229 -9.76 7.02 -26.97
N ILE A 230 -10.71 7.88 -26.57
CA ILE A 230 -11.77 8.36 -27.45
C ILE A 230 -11.31 9.66 -28.08
N LEU A 231 -11.32 9.73 -29.41
CA LEU A 231 -10.94 10.93 -30.16
C LEU A 231 -11.83 12.13 -29.76
N ASP A 232 -11.26 13.33 -29.84
CA ASP A 232 -11.92 14.62 -29.56
C ASP A 232 -12.37 14.88 -28.11
N GLN A 233 -12.00 14.00 -27.16
CA GLN A 233 -12.21 14.26 -25.74
C GLN A 233 -11.22 15.29 -25.19
N LYS A 234 -11.71 16.19 -24.34
CA LYS A 234 -10.88 17.20 -23.64
C LYS A 234 -10.21 16.65 -22.38
N ASP A 235 -10.79 15.61 -21.80
CA ASP A 235 -10.24 14.96 -20.61
C ASP A 235 -9.17 13.93 -21.01
N MET A 236 -7.98 14.41 -21.32
CA MET A 236 -6.84 13.55 -21.68
C MET A 236 -5.88 13.43 -20.50
N TRP A 237 -5.58 12.18 -20.13
CA TRP A 237 -4.55 11.82 -19.18
C TRP A 237 -3.43 11.06 -19.87
N THR A 238 -2.21 11.21 -19.37
CA THR A 238 -1.04 10.55 -19.95
C THR A 238 -0.46 9.51 -19.00
N LEU A 239 -0.37 8.27 -19.46
CA LEU A 239 0.41 7.20 -18.86
C LEU A 239 1.90 7.41 -19.17
N TYR A 240 2.78 7.02 -18.24
CA TYR A 240 4.21 6.94 -18.48
C TYR A 240 4.49 6.04 -19.70
N PRO A 241 5.33 6.49 -20.67
CA PRO A 241 5.53 5.77 -21.93
C PRO A 241 6.28 4.44 -21.74
N LEU A 242 5.87 3.41 -22.48
CA LEU A 242 6.57 2.12 -22.54
C LEU A 242 6.73 1.69 -24.00
N ILE A 243 7.93 1.25 -24.37
CA ILE A 243 8.25 0.82 -25.74
C ILE A 243 7.33 -0.32 -26.21
N ALA A 244 6.94 -1.22 -25.29
CA ALA A 244 6.06 -2.34 -25.57
C ALA A 244 4.61 -1.94 -25.91
N TYR A 245 4.20 -0.73 -25.54
CA TYR A 245 2.87 -0.18 -25.76
C TYR A 245 3.00 1.04 -26.69
N SER A 246 3.17 0.79 -27.99
CA SER A 246 3.31 1.87 -28.97
C SER A 246 2.05 2.74 -29.01
N ASN A 247 2.22 4.06 -28.87
CA ASN A 247 1.23 5.13 -29.03
C ASN A 247 0.05 5.22 -28.02
N ASP A 248 -0.22 4.20 -27.20
CA ASP A 248 -1.31 4.21 -26.20
C ASP A 248 -0.89 4.79 -24.84
N SER A 249 -0.21 5.95 -24.87
CA SER A 249 0.12 6.67 -23.65
C SER A 249 -0.97 7.67 -23.25
N THR A 250 -1.95 7.93 -24.10
CA THR A 250 -3.07 8.83 -23.78
C THR A 250 -4.32 8.01 -23.49
N ILE A 251 -4.99 8.30 -22.38
CA ILE A 251 -6.27 7.71 -22.02
C ILE A 251 -7.27 8.83 -21.72
N THR A 252 -8.53 8.57 -22.04
CA THR A 252 -9.64 9.52 -21.80
C THR A 252 -10.72 8.92 -20.94
N ASN A 253 -10.85 7.59 -20.95
CA ASN A 253 -11.90 6.88 -20.26
C ASN A 253 -11.39 5.59 -19.62
N ILE A 254 -12.02 5.22 -18.50
CA ILE A 254 -11.76 3.97 -17.79
C ILE A 254 -13.10 3.33 -17.45
N LYS A 255 -13.20 2.02 -17.66
CA LYS A 255 -14.34 1.18 -17.27
C LYS A 255 -13.86 0.05 -16.39
N ILE A 256 -14.56 -0.22 -15.29
CA ILE A 256 -14.35 -1.45 -14.51
C ILE A 256 -15.11 -2.58 -15.20
N VAL A 257 -14.43 -3.69 -15.49
CA VAL A 257 -14.94 -4.78 -16.33
C VAL A 257 -15.68 -5.83 -15.51
#